data_AF-X1E8Y6-F1
#
_entry.id   AF-X1E8Y6-F1
#
_cell.length_a   1.000
_cell.length_b   1.000
_cell.length_c   1.000
_cell.angle_alpha   90.00
_cell.angle_beta   90.00
_cell.angle_gamma   90.00
#
_symmetry.space_group_name_H-M   'P 1'
#
loop_
_entity.id
_entity.type
_entity.pdbx_description
1 polymer ?
#
loop_
_entity_poly.entity_id
_entity_poly.type
_entity_poly.pdbx_seq_one_letter_code
_entity_poly.pdbx_strand_id
1 'polypeptide(L)'
;AEPGNRYYISPSLVKLTVGRLKDVGAEPFLFDTTVTYPGPRSTRDGYKRVAYRHGFGEDKMGCEVVIGEEGVKVAEGGYDFEVAKEIYESTHLLVMSHIKGHIQAGFGGAIKNLGMGGVTKGTKRIIHRMSIPRFFAEKCDLCGSCAEVCPCHAITVDLDWRYDSLACEGCGKCVSTCPSGALSYDVMDFQQGLALAAKACIRGKKALYINVLV
;
A
#
# COMPACT_ATOMS: atom_id res chain seq x y z
N ALA A 1 -11.86 3.56 -2.36
CA ALA A 1 -12.40 2.83 -1.20
C ALA A 1 -13.16 1.58 -1.66
N GLU A 2 -13.37 0.59 -0.78
CA GLU A 2 -14.23 -0.57 -1.07
C GLU A 2 -15.71 -0.19 -1.11
N PRO A 3 -16.56 -0.90 -1.87
CA PRO A 3 -18.00 -0.71 -1.83
C PRO A 3 -18.55 -0.71 -0.40
N GLY A 4 -19.43 0.24 -0.09
CA GLY A 4 -20.08 0.37 1.22
C GLY A 4 -19.27 1.16 2.26
N ASN A 5 -17.96 1.38 2.04
CA ASN A 5 -17.17 2.26 2.90
C ASN A 5 -17.58 3.72 2.64
N ARG A 6 -17.89 4.47 3.70
CA ARG A 6 -18.28 5.89 3.64
C ARG A 6 -17.14 6.87 4.00
N TYR A 7 -16.04 6.35 4.54
CA TYR A 7 -14.90 7.12 5.04
C TYR A 7 -13.80 7.20 3.98
N TYR A 8 -14.11 7.86 2.86
CA TYR A 8 -13.14 8.21 1.82
C TYR A 8 -13.15 9.72 1.60
N ILE A 9 -12.06 10.24 1.04
CA ILE A 9 -11.92 11.67 0.75
C ILE A 9 -13.11 12.11 -0.10
N SER A 10 -13.76 13.20 0.30
CA SER A 10 -14.94 13.72 -0.41
C SER A 10 -14.63 13.95 -1.90
N PRO A 11 -15.43 13.40 -2.83
CA PRO A 11 -15.27 13.65 -4.26
C PRO A 11 -15.36 15.15 -4.59
N SER A 12 -16.15 15.91 -3.84
CA SER A 12 -16.26 17.36 -4.02
C SER A 12 -14.95 18.08 -3.71
N LEU A 13 -14.21 17.64 -2.69
CA LEU A 13 -12.89 18.19 -2.34
C LEU A 13 -11.85 17.86 -3.42
N VAL A 14 -11.88 16.64 -3.95
CA VAL A 14 -11.00 16.23 -5.05
C VAL A 14 -11.31 17.04 -6.31
N LYS A 15 -12.60 17.20 -6.66
CA LYS A 15 -13.03 18.05 -7.78
C LYS A 15 -12.53 19.49 -7.65
N LEU A 16 -12.65 20.09 -6.46
CA LEU A 16 -12.13 21.43 -6.20
C LEU A 16 -10.62 21.50 -6.45
N THR A 17 -9.88 20.50 -5.98
CA THR A 17 -8.42 20.40 -6.16
C THR A 17 -8.06 20.28 -7.64
N VAL A 18 -8.76 19.43 -8.40
CA VAL A 18 -8.60 19.31 -9.85
C VAL A 18 -8.84 20.65 -10.55
N GLY A 19 -9.89 21.39 -10.17
CA GLY A 19 -10.15 22.73 -10.69
C GLY A 19 -8.99 23.70 -10.44
N ARG A 20 -8.46 23.74 -9.21
CA ARG A 20 -7.32 24.60 -8.86
C ARG A 20 -6.04 24.26 -9.61
N LEU A 21 -5.80 22.99 -9.90
CA LEU A 21 -4.67 22.58 -10.74
C LEU A 21 -4.84 23.06 -12.18
N LYS A 22 -6.06 23.01 -12.72
CA LYS A 22 -6.35 23.52 -14.06
C LYS A 22 -6.23 25.05 -14.15
N ASP A 23 -6.63 25.78 -13.10
CA ASP A 23 -6.50 27.25 -13.03
C ASP A 23 -5.04 27.72 -13.21
N VAL A 24 -4.07 26.88 -12.82
CA VAL A 24 -2.62 27.16 -12.98
C VAL A 24 -2.01 26.51 -14.23
N GLY A 25 -2.84 26.03 -15.16
CA GLY A 25 -2.41 25.45 -16.43
C GLY A 25 -1.91 24.01 -16.36
N ALA A 26 -2.19 23.27 -15.27
CA ALA A 26 -1.83 21.86 -15.20
C ALA A 26 -2.86 20.95 -15.91
N GLU A 27 -2.41 19.76 -16.31
CA GLU A 27 -3.22 18.71 -16.92
C GLU A 27 -3.36 17.52 -15.95
N PRO A 28 -4.19 17.61 -14.91
CA PRO A 28 -4.30 16.57 -13.89
C PRO A 28 -5.07 15.35 -14.40
N PHE A 29 -4.76 14.20 -13.82
CA PHE A 29 -5.56 12.98 -13.86
C PHE A 29 -5.64 12.37 -12.46
N LEU A 30 -6.71 11.67 -12.14
CA LEU A 30 -6.79 10.86 -10.93
C LEU A 30 -6.18 9.49 -11.20
N PHE A 31 -5.48 8.95 -10.21
CA PHE A 31 -4.72 7.73 -10.38
C PHE A 31 -4.86 6.78 -9.19
N ASP A 32 -4.96 5.49 -9.49
CA ASP A 32 -4.78 4.40 -8.53
C ASP A 32 -4.33 3.12 -9.28
N THR A 33 -4.04 2.05 -8.54
CA THR A 33 -3.66 0.75 -9.07
C THR A 33 -4.54 -0.35 -8.48
N THR A 34 -4.71 -1.47 -9.19
CA THR A 34 -5.56 -2.59 -8.74
C THR A 34 -5.08 -3.22 -7.43
N VAL A 35 -6.01 -3.74 -6.62
CA VAL A 35 -5.67 -4.36 -5.32
C VAL A 35 -5.25 -5.82 -5.48
N THR A 36 -4.53 -6.34 -4.48
CA THR A 36 -4.01 -7.72 -4.48
C THR A 36 -5.08 -8.74 -4.12
N TYR A 37 -6.02 -8.38 -3.24
CA TYR A 37 -7.07 -9.27 -2.73
C TYR A 37 -8.25 -9.42 -3.71
N PRO A 38 -9.02 -10.53 -3.61
CA PRO A 38 -10.24 -10.72 -4.38
C PRO A 38 -11.27 -9.64 -4.09
N GLY A 39 -11.94 -9.15 -5.14
CA GLY A 39 -12.99 -8.15 -5.02
C GLY A 39 -13.12 -7.29 -6.27
N PRO A 40 -14.07 -6.34 -6.31
CA PRO A 40 -14.32 -5.53 -7.49
C PRO A 40 -13.12 -4.67 -7.91
N ARG A 41 -12.24 -4.30 -6.97
CA ARG A 41 -11.03 -3.50 -7.24
C ARG A 41 -9.82 -4.33 -7.71
N SER A 42 -9.98 -5.64 -7.86
CA SER A 42 -8.88 -6.53 -8.28
C SER A 42 -8.60 -6.47 -9.78
N THR A 43 -9.53 -5.90 -10.56
CA THR A 43 -9.46 -5.67 -12.02
C THR A 43 -9.68 -4.19 -12.35
N ARG A 44 -9.09 -3.73 -13.45
CA ARG A 44 -9.22 -2.34 -13.95
C ARG A 44 -10.67 -1.88 -14.07
N ASP A 45 -11.50 -2.63 -14.79
CA ASP A 45 -12.89 -2.25 -15.06
C ASP A 45 -13.75 -2.25 -13.80
N GLY A 46 -13.55 -3.25 -12.95
CA GLY A 46 -14.25 -3.32 -11.67
C GLY A 46 -13.88 -2.13 -10.78
N TYR A 47 -12.59 -1.76 -10.76
CA TYR A 47 -12.12 -0.59 -10.03
C TYR A 47 -12.76 0.70 -10.54
N LYS A 48 -12.75 0.94 -11.86
CA LYS A 48 -13.39 2.12 -12.49
C LYS A 48 -14.87 2.21 -12.12
N ARG A 49 -15.61 1.08 -12.13
CA ARG A 49 -17.01 1.04 -11.68
C ARG A 49 -17.16 1.44 -10.21
N VAL A 50 -16.30 0.96 -9.33
CA VAL A 50 -16.33 1.34 -7.90
C VAL A 50 -15.99 2.82 -7.71
N ALA A 51 -14.98 3.34 -8.41
CA ALA A 51 -14.62 4.75 -8.37
C ALA A 51 -15.79 5.63 -8.82
N TYR A 52 -16.46 5.29 -9.92
CA TYR A 52 -17.64 5.99 -10.41
C TYR A 52 -18.78 6.03 -9.40
N ARG A 53 -19.11 4.89 -8.77
CA ARG A 53 -20.14 4.79 -7.72
C ARG A 53 -19.82 5.65 -6.50
N HIS A 54 -18.54 5.79 -6.15
CA HIS A 54 -18.08 6.69 -5.10
C HIS A 54 -17.97 8.15 -5.53
N GLY A 55 -18.41 8.51 -6.74
CA GLY A 55 -18.43 9.89 -7.22
C GLY A 55 -17.18 10.35 -7.95
N PHE A 56 -16.20 9.48 -8.17
CA PHE A 56 -14.96 9.76 -8.91
C PHE A 56 -15.08 9.40 -10.40
N GLY A 57 -16.22 9.70 -11.02
CA GLY A 57 -16.36 9.58 -12.48
C GLY A 57 -15.67 10.73 -13.21
N GLU A 58 -15.17 10.50 -14.41
CA GLU A 58 -14.49 11.53 -15.22
C GLU A 58 -15.40 12.73 -15.50
N ASP A 59 -16.69 12.47 -15.74
CA ASP A 59 -17.77 13.46 -15.87
C ASP A 59 -17.92 14.36 -14.63
N LYS A 60 -17.65 13.80 -13.44
CA LYS A 60 -17.80 14.51 -12.16
C LYS A 60 -16.53 15.26 -11.78
N MET A 61 -15.37 14.65 -12.00
CA MET A 61 -14.06 15.19 -11.64
C MET A 61 -13.57 16.24 -12.64
N GLY A 62 -13.98 16.12 -13.90
CA GLY A 62 -13.49 16.95 -14.99
C GLY A 62 -12.08 16.58 -15.44
N CYS A 63 -11.57 15.39 -15.10
CA CYS A 63 -10.29 14.87 -15.57
C CYS A 63 -10.35 13.35 -15.73
N GLU A 64 -9.36 12.77 -16.39
CA GLU A 64 -9.25 11.32 -16.56
C GLU A 64 -9.12 10.61 -15.19
N VAL A 65 -9.65 9.39 -15.11
CA VAL A 65 -9.53 8.50 -13.96
C VAL A 65 -8.84 7.22 -14.39
N VAL A 66 -7.54 7.16 -14.11
CA VAL A 66 -6.65 6.10 -14.58
C VAL A 66 -6.45 5.05 -13.51
N ILE A 67 -6.58 3.79 -13.90
CA ILE A 67 -6.28 2.63 -13.06
C ILE A 67 -5.12 1.88 -13.71
N GLY A 68 -3.91 2.11 -13.19
CA GLY A 68 -2.66 1.54 -13.71
C GLY A 68 -2.49 0.07 -13.33
N GLU A 69 -1.93 -0.71 -14.25
CA GLU A 69 -1.60 -2.14 -14.03
C GLU A 69 -0.16 -2.48 -14.43
N GLU A 70 0.43 -1.70 -15.34
CA GLU A 70 1.81 -1.82 -15.79
C GLU A 70 2.73 -0.85 -15.06
N GLY A 71 4.02 -1.13 -15.06
CA GLY A 71 4.98 -0.26 -14.41
C GLY A 71 6.41 -0.41 -14.91
N VAL A 72 7.26 0.47 -14.40
CA VAL A 72 8.68 0.59 -14.70
C VAL A 72 9.47 0.24 -13.45
N LYS A 73 10.48 -0.62 -13.58
CA LYS A 73 11.36 -0.96 -12.47
C LYS A 73 12.23 0.24 -12.10
N VAL A 74 12.16 0.63 -10.84
CA VAL A 74 12.97 1.70 -10.25
C VAL A 74 13.74 1.13 -9.07
N ALA A 75 15.06 1.18 -9.14
CA ALA A 75 15.94 0.77 -8.06
C ALA A 75 15.97 1.82 -6.95
N GLU A 76 15.68 1.42 -5.71
CA GLU A 76 15.72 2.26 -4.52
C GLU A 76 16.10 1.43 -3.28
N GLY A 77 17.04 1.93 -2.47
CA GLY A 77 17.49 1.22 -1.26
C GLY A 77 18.09 -0.18 -1.50
N GLY A 78 18.58 -0.47 -2.72
CA GLY A 78 19.12 -1.78 -3.09
C GLY A 78 18.07 -2.79 -3.60
N TYR A 79 16.82 -2.36 -3.80
CA TYR A 79 15.72 -3.19 -4.27
C TYR A 79 15.02 -2.56 -5.48
N ASP A 80 14.43 -3.40 -6.33
CA ASP A 80 13.62 -2.95 -7.46
C ASP A 80 12.14 -2.86 -7.08
N PHE A 81 11.55 -1.69 -7.29
CA PHE A 81 10.11 -1.46 -7.17
C PHE A 81 9.53 -1.17 -8.56
N GLU A 82 8.52 -1.92 -8.98
CA GLU A 82 7.79 -1.63 -10.21
C GLU A 82 6.77 -0.50 -9.95
N VAL A 83 7.20 0.73 -10.22
CA VAL A 83 6.41 1.96 -10.11
C VAL A 83 5.43 2.02 -11.27
N ALA A 84 4.16 2.33 -11.01
CA ALA A 84 3.16 2.37 -12.07
C ALA A 84 3.56 3.38 -13.17
N LYS A 85 3.30 3.02 -14.42
CA LYS A 85 3.79 3.77 -15.59
C LYS A 85 3.38 5.24 -15.56
N GLU A 86 2.13 5.52 -15.21
CA GLU A 86 1.57 6.87 -15.15
C GLU A 86 2.21 7.71 -14.05
N ILE A 87 2.54 7.08 -12.91
CA ILE A 87 3.33 7.73 -11.86
C ILE A 87 4.74 8.00 -12.37
N TYR A 88 5.40 7.02 -13.02
CA TYR A 88 6.75 7.16 -13.56
C TYR A 88 6.86 8.26 -14.62
N GLU A 89 5.87 8.41 -15.49
CA GLU A 89 5.85 9.40 -16.58
C GLU A 89 5.40 10.80 -16.13
N SER A 90 4.69 10.91 -14.99
CA SER A 90 4.26 12.21 -14.46
C SER A 90 5.42 13.12 -14.02
N THR A 91 5.26 14.43 -14.13
CA THR A 91 6.26 15.42 -13.65
C THR A 91 6.00 15.88 -12.22
N HIS A 92 4.73 15.86 -11.80
CA HIS A 92 4.26 16.34 -10.51
C HIS A 92 3.31 15.31 -9.89
N LEU A 93 3.34 15.22 -8.56
CA LEU A 93 2.44 14.37 -7.80
C LEU A 93 1.68 15.21 -6.77
N LEU A 94 0.36 15.11 -6.76
CA LEU A 94 -0.46 15.62 -5.67
C LEU A 94 -1.08 14.42 -4.95
N VAL A 95 -0.58 14.14 -3.75
CA VAL A 95 -1.00 12.98 -2.95
C VAL A 95 -2.02 13.44 -1.92
N MET A 96 -3.30 13.22 -2.22
CA MET A 96 -4.38 13.41 -1.25
C MET A 96 -4.55 12.15 -0.43
N SER A 97 -4.45 12.23 0.89
CA SER A 97 -4.59 11.08 1.79
C SER A 97 -5.56 11.36 2.93
N HIS A 98 -6.21 10.32 3.44
CA HIS A 98 -6.92 10.36 4.72
C HIS A 98 -6.24 9.41 5.69
N ILE A 99 -6.38 9.69 6.98
CA ILE A 99 -5.80 8.86 8.03
C ILE A 99 -6.74 7.68 8.30
N LYS A 100 -6.18 6.48 8.36
CA LYS A 100 -6.90 5.28 8.81
C LYS A 100 -5.98 4.35 9.57
N GLY A 101 -6.48 3.60 10.54
CA GLY A 101 -5.69 2.53 11.16
C GLY A 101 -5.27 1.47 10.13
N HIS A 102 -4.07 0.92 10.28
CA HIS A 102 -3.60 -0.19 9.48
C HIS A 102 -2.78 -1.16 10.33
N ILE A 103 -3.13 -2.45 10.26
CA ILE A 103 -2.57 -3.48 11.16
C ILE A 103 -1.03 -3.58 11.11
N GLN A 104 -0.43 -3.35 9.93
CA GLN A 104 1.02 -3.39 9.71
C GLN A 104 1.72 -2.02 9.81
N ALA A 105 1.06 -0.95 9.37
CA ALA A 105 1.71 0.36 9.23
C ALA A 105 1.43 1.28 10.43
N GLY A 106 0.62 0.83 11.41
CA GLY A 106 0.02 1.68 12.43
C GLY A 106 -1.08 2.56 11.81
N PHE A 107 -0.67 3.52 10.97
CA PHE A 107 -1.57 4.41 10.24
C PHE A 107 -1.30 4.36 8.73
N GLY A 108 -2.39 4.29 7.96
CA GLY A 108 -2.41 4.70 6.57
C GLY A 108 -2.46 6.24 6.49
N GLY A 109 -1.69 6.80 5.57
CA GLY A 109 -1.61 8.23 5.29
C GLY A 109 -0.83 8.45 4.00
N ALA A 110 -0.19 9.61 3.84
CA ALA A 110 0.52 10.00 2.62
C ALA A 110 1.51 8.94 2.09
N ILE A 111 2.46 8.49 2.93
CA ILE A 111 3.51 7.54 2.52
C ILE A 111 2.90 6.20 2.14
N LYS A 112 1.99 5.64 2.95
CA LYS A 112 1.33 4.37 2.64
C LYS A 112 0.44 4.49 1.40
N ASN A 113 -0.22 5.63 1.22
CA ASN A 113 -1.05 5.88 0.04
C ASN A 113 -0.18 5.81 -1.22
N LEU A 114 0.93 6.54 -1.23
CA LEU A 114 1.82 6.57 -2.38
C LEU A 114 2.62 5.27 -2.57
N GLY A 115 3.28 4.77 -1.53
CA GLY A 115 4.13 3.58 -1.62
C GLY A 115 3.37 2.30 -1.94
N MET A 116 2.08 2.22 -1.58
CA MET A 116 1.23 1.10 -2.00
C MET A 116 0.47 1.43 -3.30
N GLY A 117 -0.13 2.62 -3.43
CA GLY A 117 -1.00 2.99 -4.55
C GLY A 117 -0.25 3.37 -5.83
N GLY A 118 1.01 3.79 -5.73
CA GLY A 118 1.85 4.20 -6.84
C GLY A 118 2.67 3.09 -7.49
N VAL A 119 2.52 1.84 -7.03
CA VAL A 119 3.24 0.68 -7.54
C VAL A 119 2.27 -0.38 -8.07
N THR A 120 2.76 -1.27 -8.93
CA THR A 120 1.93 -2.32 -9.53
C THR A 120 1.46 -3.35 -8.51
N LYS A 121 0.42 -4.11 -8.88
CA LYS A 121 -0.08 -5.25 -8.09
C LYS A 121 1.03 -6.27 -7.76
N GLY A 122 2.02 -6.42 -8.64
CA GLY A 122 3.22 -7.23 -8.41
C GLY A 122 4.03 -6.72 -7.22
N THR A 123 4.48 -5.47 -7.27
CA THR A 123 5.26 -4.83 -6.20
C THR A 123 4.50 -4.77 -4.87
N LYS A 124 3.18 -4.52 -4.89
CA LYS A 124 2.34 -4.60 -3.68
C LYS A 124 2.52 -5.94 -2.96
N ARG A 125 2.51 -7.06 -3.70
CA ARG A 125 2.72 -8.40 -3.12
C ARG A 125 4.13 -8.58 -2.59
N ILE A 126 5.14 -8.07 -3.29
CA ILE A 126 6.53 -8.13 -2.84
C ILE A 126 6.69 -7.39 -1.50
N ILE A 127 6.14 -6.18 -1.35
CA ILE A 127 6.22 -5.41 -0.11
C ILE A 127 5.64 -6.18 1.09
N HIS A 128 4.53 -6.92 0.91
CA HIS A 128 3.99 -7.77 1.98
C HIS A 128 4.90 -8.98 2.26
N ARG A 129 5.46 -9.58 1.21
CA ARG A 129 6.34 -10.74 1.35
C ARG A 129 7.71 -10.41 1.96
N MET A 130 8.20 -9.19 1.81
CA MET A 130 9.48 -8.75 2.39
C MET A 130 9.55 -8.94 3.91
N SER A 131 8.39 -8.95 4.58
CA SER A 131 8.27 -9.00 6.04
C SER A 131 7.76 -10.34 6.56
N ILE A 132 7.75 -11.40 5.74
CA ILE A 132 7.52 -12.75 6.24
C ILE A 132 8.63 -13.13 7.23
N PRO A 133 8.31 -13.88 8.29
CA PRO A 133 9.30 -14.26 9.29
C PRO A 133 10.24 -15.36 8.76
N ARG A 134 11.53 -15.20 9.05
CA ARG A 134 12.53 -16.27 9.02
C ARG A 134 12.75 -16.78 10.44
N PHE A 135 12.70 -18.09 10.63
CA PHE A 135 12.79 -18.75 11.93
C PHE A 135 14.17 -19.36 12.20
N PHE A 136 14.68 -19.15 13.42
CA PHE A 136 15.95 -19.67 13.94
C PHE A 136 15.67 -20.52 15.17
N ALA A 137 15.57 -21.84 14.96
CA ALA A 137 15.17 -22.79 15.99
C ALA A 137 16.10 -22.77 17.22
N GLU A 138 17.40 -22.54 17.00
CA GLU A 138 18.44 -22.50 18.03
C GLU A 138 18.29 -21.34 19.03
N LYS A 139 17.48 -20.32 18.71
CA LYS A 139 17.18 -19.18 19.58
C LYS A 139 15.78 -19.26 20.19
N CYS A 140 14.96 -20.22 19.77
CA CYS A 140 13.56 -20.29 20.17
C CYS A 140 13.43 -21.00 21.52
N ASP A 141 12.74 -20.34 22.45
CA ASP A 141 12.36 -20.88 23.77
C ASP A 141 10.90 -21.36 23.81
N LEU A 142 10.22 -21.39 22.65
CA LEU A 142 8.81 -21.74 22.49
C LEU A 142 7.86 -20.92 23.39
N CYS A 143 8.21 -19.67 23.74
CA CYS A 143 7.38 -18.80 24.59
C CYS A 143 5.99 -18.45 24.04
N GLY A 144 5.74 -18.67 22.75
CA GLY A 144 4.42 -18.50 22.14
C GLY A 144 4.01 -17.07 21.77
N SER A 145 4.76 -16.02 22.16
CA SER A 145 4.37 -14.62 21.90
C SER A 145 4.12 -14.31 20.42
N CYS A 146 4.86 -14.96 19.51
CA CYS A 146 4.66 -14.81 18.07
C CYS A 146 3.32 -15.35 17.56
N ALA A 147 2.80 -16.43 18.17
CA ALA A 147 1.48 -16.98 17.85
C ALA A 147 0.37 -16.09 18.40
N GLU A 148 0.52 -15.58 19.63
CA GLU A 148 -0.47 -14.71 20.29
C GLU A 148 -0.76 -13.43 19.50
N VAL A 149 0.28 -12.80 18.95
CA VAL A 149 0.14 -11.54 18.20
C VAL A 149 -0.27 -11.74 16.73
N CYS A 150 -0.33 -12.99 16.24
CA CYS A 150 -0.56 -13.28 14.83
C CYS A 150 -2.05 -13.11 14.47
N PRO A 151 -2.43 -12.07 13.69
CA PRO A 151 -3.83 -11.79 13.41
C PRO A 151 -4.47 -12.79 12.45
N CYS A 152 -3.65 -13.58 11.74
CA CYS A 152 -4.08 -14.56 10.75
C CYS A 152 -3.93 -16.00 11.29
N HIS A 153 -3.50 -16.17 12.55
CA HIS A 153 -3.23 -17.48 13.16
C HIS A 153 -2.27 -18.35 12.33
N ALA A 154 -1.32 -17.73 11.63
CA ALA A 154 -0.37 -18.40 10.75
C ALA A 154 0.78 -19.10 11.51
N ILE A 155 0.90 -18.88 12.82
CA ILE A 155 1.94 -19.47 13.67
C ILE A 155 1.26 -20.24 14.79
N THR A 156 1.70 -21.47 15.02
CA THR A 156 1.33 -22.29 16.18
C THR A 156 2.59 -22.64 16.96
N VAL A 157 2.52 -22.55 18.29
CA VAL A 157 3.62 -22.91 19.20
C VAL A 157 3.06 -23.84 20.27
N ASP A 158 3.55 -25.08 20.29
CA ASP A 158 3.22 -26.10 21.30
C ASP A 158 4.47 -26.85 21.78
N LEU A 159 4.63 -28.12 21.39
CA LEU A 159 5.88 -28.86 21.50
C LEU A 159 6.88 -28.44 20.41
N ASP A 160 6.39 -27.89 19.29
CA ASP A 160 7.20 -27.34 18.22
C ASP A 160 6.68 -25.97 17.74
N TRP A 161 7.45 -25.33 16.85
CA TRP A 161 7.06 -24.10 16.18
C TRP A 161 6.63 -24.43 14.75
N ARG A 162 5.38 -24.12 14.40
CA ARG A 162 4.80 -24.41 13.08
C ARG A 162 4.30 -23.15 12.41
N TYR A 163 4.51 -23.06 11.09
CA TYR A 163 4.19 -21.89 10.28
C TYR A 163 3.42 -22.25 9.01
N ASP A 164 2.24 -21.66 8.88
CA ASP A 164 1.44 -21.72 7.66
C ASP A 164 1.72 -20.49 6.79
N SER A 165 2.56 -20.69 5.78
CA SER A 165 2.89 -19.65 4.81
C SER A 165 1.72 -19.17 3.94
N LEU A 166 0.65 -19.97 3.81
CA LEU A 166 -0.54 -19.60 3.04
C LEU A 166 -1.49 -18.71 3.84
N ALA A 167 -1.51 -18.85 5.16
CA ALA A 167 -2.26 -17.98 6.06
C ALA A 167 -1.52 -16.65 6.37
N CYS A 168 -0.21 -16.59 6.16
CA CYS A 168 0.60 -15.43 6.51
C CYS A 168 0.45 -14.26 5.54
N GLU A 169 -0.05 -13.13 6.03
CA GLU A 169 -0.14 -11.86 5.28
C GLU A 169 1.15 -11.02 5.33
N GLY A 170 2.24 -11.56 5.90
CA GLY A 170 3.54 -10.89 5.97
C GLY A 170 3.53 -9.63 6.85
N CYS A 171 2.86 -9.69 8.01
CA CYS A 171 2.71 -8.50 8.85
C CYS A 171 3.90 -8.12 9.72
N GLY A 172 4.87 -9.02 9.89
CA GLY A 172 6.07 -8.74 10.68
C GLY A 172 5.87 -8.64 12.20
N LYS A 173 4.63 -8.65 12.73
CA LYS A 173 4.36 -8.54 14.18
C LYS A 173 5.04 -9.62 15.01
N CYS A 174 5.11 -10.84 14.47
CA CYS A 174 5.80 -11.95 15.12
C CYS A 174 7.30 -11.68 15.27
N VAL A 175 7.92 -11.02 14.29
CA VAL A 175 9.33 -10.61 14.32
C VAL A 175 9.52 -9.53 15.38
N SER A 176 8.71 -8.47 15.36
CA SER A 176 8.86 -7.34 16.29
C SER A 176 8.58 -7.69 17.76
N THR A 177 7.78 -8.72 18.03
CA THR A 177 7.47 -9.15 19.40
C THR A 177 8.40 -10.23 19.95
N CYS A 178 9.23 -10.88 19.12
CA CYS A 178 9.99 -12.06 19.52
C CYS A 178 11.09 -11.68 20.52
N PRO A 179 10.98 -12.06 21.82
CA PRO A 179 11.91 -11.59 22.84
C PRO A 179 13.30 -12.22 22.70
N SER A 180 13.35 -13.47 22.21
CA SER A 180 14.61 -14.20 22.04
C SER A 180 15.35 -13.89 20.74
N GLY A 181 14.72 -13.14 19.83
CA GLY A 181 15.28 -12.88 18.50
C GLY A 181 15.32 -14.12 17.59
N ALA A 182 14.49 -15.13 17.85
CA ALA A 182 14.33 -16.32 17.02
C ALA A 182 13.61 -16.06 15.68
N LEU A 183 13.08 -14.85 15.48
CA LEU A 183 12.43 -14.45 14.24
C LEU A 183 13.11 -13.20 13.69
N SER A 184 13.38 -13.17 12.38
CA SER A 184 13.80 -11.98 11.64
C SER A 184 12.89 -11.74 10.44
N TYR A 185 12.92 -10.53 9.88
CA TYR A 185 12.36 -10.30 8.55
C TYR A 185 13.17 -11.10 7.51
N ASP A 186 12.49 -11.63 6.50
CA ASP A 186 13.14 -12.29 5.35
C ASP A 186 13.98 -11.29 4.54
N VAL A 187 13.40 -10.11 4.29
CA VAL A 187 14.06 -9.01 3.57
C VAL A 187 14.13 -7.75 4.42
N MET A 188 12.98 -7.21 4.84
CA MET A 188 12.90 -5.99 5.64
C MET A 188 11.53 -5.81 6.31
N ASP A 189 11.45 -4.81 7.20
CA ASP A 189 10.17 -4.38 7.77
C ASP A 189 9.22 -3.78 6.72
N PHE A 190 7.92 -3.98 6.93
CA PHE A 190 6.88 -3.58 5.98
C PHE A 190 6.84 -2.06 5.78
N GLN A 191 7.05 -1.29 6.84
CA GLN A 191 7.08 0.17 6.79
C GLN A 191 8.31 0.67 6.03
N GLN A 192 9.44 -0.02 6.18
CA GLN A 192 10.64 0.27 5.39
C GLN A 192 10.39 0.01 3.90
N GLY A 193 9.79 -1.13 3.54
CA GLY A 193 9.41 -1.44 2.16
C GLY A 193 8.45 -0.41 1.56
N LEU A 194 7.44 0.02 2.33
CA LEU A 194 6.52 1.10 1.95
C LEU A 194 7.23 2.43 1.71
N ALA A 195 8.17 2.80 2.59
CA ALA A 195 8.91 4.05 2.49
C ALA A 195 9.82 4.06 1.26
N LEU A 196 10.52 2.96 0.99
CA LEU A 196 11.35 2.82 -0.22
C LEU A 196 10.50 2.84 -1.50
N ALA A 197 9.35 2.16 -1.50
CA ALA A 197 8.42 2.21 -2.62
C ALA A 197 7.88 3.63 -2.87
N ALA A 198 7.49 4.36 -1.82
CA ALA A 198 7.06 5.75 -1.93
C ALA A 198 8.18 6.66 -2.45
N LYS A 199 9.42 6.43 -2.01
CA LYS A 199 10.61 7.14 -2.49
C LYS A 199 10.88 6.87 -3.98
N ALA A 200 10.74 5.62 -4.42
CA ALA A 200 10.82 5.23 -5.83
C ALA A 200 9.76 5.98 -6.67
N CYS A 201 8.53 6.12 -6.17
CA CYS A 201 7.46 6.84 -6.86
C CYS A 201 7.74 8.34 -7.03
N ILE A 202 8.35 9.03 -6.05
CA ILE A 202 8.57 10.49 -6.10
C ILE A 202 9.89 10.90 -6.77
N ARG A 203 10.74 9.96 -7.14
CA ARG A 203 12.11 10.26 -7.60
C ARG A 203 12.09 11.20 -8.80
N GLY A 204 12.73 12.36 -8.66
CA GLY A 204 12.82 13.38 -9.72
C GLY A 204 11.53 14.19 -9.95
N LYS A 205 10.53 14.08 -9.06
CA LYS A 205 9.22 14.75 -9.20
C LYS A 205 9.02 15.79 -8.12
N LYS A 206 8.20 16.80 -8.41
CA LYS A 206 7.69 17.71 -7.39
C LYS A 206 6.43 17.12 -6.77
N ALA A 207 6.44 16.90 -5.46
CA ALA A 207 5.31 16.29 -4.75
C ALA A 207 4.66 17.28 -3.76
N LEU A 208 3.34 17.38 -3.80
CA LEU A 208 2.52 18.08 -2.82
C LEU A 208 1.65 17.06 -2.07
N TYR A 209 1.59 17.18 -0.75
CA TYR A 209 0.79 16.28 0.10
C TYR A 209 -0.36 17.05 0.73
N ILE A 210 -1.58 16.52 0.61
CA ILE A 210 -2.77 17.06 1.26
C ILE A 210 -3.35 15.97 2.15
N ASN A 211 -3.37 16.21 3.45
CA ASN A 211 -3.97 15.31 4.42
C ASN A 211 -5.37 15.79 4.77
N VAL A 212 -6.35 14.92 4.58
CA VAL A 212 -7.77 15.19 4.81
C VAL A 212 -8.22 14.37 6.00
N LEU A 213 -8.78 15.05 7.01
CA LEU A 213 -9.46 14.39 8.11
C LEU A 213 -10.88 14.03 7.64
N VAL A 214 -11.19 12.73 7.67
CA VAL A 214 -12.46 12.14 7.21
C VAL A 214 -13.09 11.37 8.34
#